data_AF-A4ACA5-F1
#
_entry.id   AF-A4ACA5-F1
#
_cell.length_a   1.000
_cell.length_b   1.000
_cell.length_c   1.000
_cell.angle_alpha   90.00
_cell.angle_beta   90.00
_cell.angle_gamma   90.00
#
_symmetry.space_group_name_H-M   'P 1'
#
loop_
_entity.id
_entity.type
_entity.pdbx_description
1 polymer ?
#
loop_
_entity_poly.entity_id
_entity_poly.type
_entity_poly.pdbx_seq_one_letter_code
_entity_poly.pdbx_strand_id
1 'polypeptide(L)'
;MKYTELNDFIQTIATVGAIIGLLAVGYELRQGHRIALASQYQARAEATQELFLTMMESGIVPDPLKSSVDNEAKAQRVNLWLWLWTQYDNHFYQHEAGFLDEEAWVAQVSNIRELYGLCEGRFVYDWRKAGLRSSFIAFIESSDDPCEISD
;
A
#
# COMPACT_ATOMS: atom_id res chain seq x y z
N MET A 1 32.27 -35.18 -38.99
CA MET A 1 31.76 -33.80 -38.88
C MET A 1 32.85 -32.87 -39.38
N LYS A 2 32.58 -32.01 -40.36
CA LYS A 2 33.60 -31.06 -40.84
C LYS A 2 33.81 -29.98 -39.78
N TYR A 3 35.03 -29.47 -39.64
CA TYR A 3 35.35 -28.38 -38.69
C TYR A 3 34.42 -27.17 -38.82
N THR A 4 33.93 -26.90 -40.03
CA THR A 4 32.96 -25.85 -40.33
C THR A 4 31.60 -26.10 -39.66
N GLU A 5 31.09 -27.33 -39.72
CA GLU A 5 29.80 -27.71 -39.10
C GLU A 5 29.87 -27.64 -37.57
N LEU A 6 31.02 -27.99 -36.98
CA LEU A 6 31.26 -27.86 -35.54
C LEU A 6 31.26 -26.39 -35.10
N ASN A 7 31.90 -25.52 -35.90
CA ASN A 7 31.98 -24.09 -35.61
C ASN A 7 30.61 -23.41 -35.67
N ASP A 8 29.81 -23.72 -36.70
CA ASP A 8 28.45 -23.19 -36.85
C ASP A 8 27.52 -23.63 -35.71
N PHE A 9 27.68 -24.88 -35.25
CA PHE A 9 26.94 -25.41 -34.10
C PHE A 9 27.30 -24.69 -32.79
N ILE A 10 28.60 -24.51 -32.51
CA ILE A 10 29.08 -23.79 -31.32
C ILE A 10 28.61 -22.33 -31.33
N GLN A 11 28.68 -21.66 -32.49
CA GLN A 11 28.25 -20.27 -32.63
C GLN A 11 26.75 -20.09 -32.41
N THR A 12 25.94 -21.06 -32.89
CA THR A 12 24.50 -21.08 -32.65
C THR A 12 24.21 -21.23 -31.16
N ILE A 13 24.87 -22.18 -30.47
CA ILE A 13 24.71 -22.36 -29.02
C ILE A 13 25.14 -21.11 -28.25
N ALA A 14 26.26 -20.48 -28.62
CA ALA A 14 26.74 -19.28 -27.95
C ALA A 14 25.74 -18.12 -28.07
N THR A 15 25.13 -17.96 -29.26
CA THR A 15 24.13 -16.92 -29.50
C THR A 15 22.83 -17.21 -28.74
N VAL A 16 22.36 -18.46 -28.73
CA VAL A 16 21.20 -18.88 -27.94
C VAL A 16 21.46 -18.70 -26.45
N GLY A 17 22.65 -19.07 -25.97
CA GLY A 17 23.07 -18.88 -24.59
C GLY A 17 23.08 -17.41 -24.18
N ALA A 18 23.58 -16.52 -25.05
CA ALA A 18 23.54 -15.07 -24.82
C ALA A 18 22.10 -14.54 -24.73
N ILE A 19 21.20 -14.99 -25.61
CA ILE A 19 19.78 -14.60 -25.57
C ILE A 19 19.12 -15.06 -24.27
N ILE A 20 19.33 -16.32 -23.87
CA ILE A 20 18.78 -16.86 -22.61
C ILE A 20 19.31 -16.07 -21.41
N GLY A 21 20.61 -15.74 -21.40
CA GLY A 21 21.20 -14.90 -20.35
C GLY A 21 20.56 -13.52 -20.25
N LEU A 22 20.34 -12.85 -21.39
CA LEU A 22 19.66 -11.55 -21.41
C LEU A 22 18.20 -11.63 -20.93
N LEU A 23 17.48 -12.71 -21.27
CA LEU A 23 16.12 -12.92 -20.79
C LEU A 23 16.07 -13.13 -19.27
N ALA A 24 17.00 -13.92 -18.72
CA ALA A 24 17.11 -14.14 -17.28
C ALA A 24 17.39 -12.83 -16.52
N VAL A 25 18.36 -12.03 -16.99
CA VAL A 25 18.65 -10.71 -16.41
C VAL A 25 17.45 -9.77 -16.52
N GLY A 26 16.77 -9.75 -17.67
CA GLY A 26 15.56 -8.94 -17.83
C GLY A 26 14.45 -9.32 -16.85
N TYR A 27 14.31 -10.60 -16.54
CA TYR A 27 13.36 -11.10 -15.53
C TYR A 27 13.76 -10.64 -14.12
N GLU A 28 15.02 -10.80 -13.72
CA GLU A 28 15.54 -10.37 -12.42
C GLU A 28 15.40 -8.85 -12.23
N LEU A 29 15.69 -8.05 -13.25
CA LEU A 29 15.53 -6.59 -13.21
C LEU A 29 14.07 -6.19 -13.02
N ARG A 30 13.13 -6.86 -13.70
CA ARG A 30 11.69 -6.61 -13.52
C ARG A 30 11.24 -6.93 -12.10
N GLN A 31 11.71 -8.04 -11.53
CA GLN A 31 11.43 -8.42 -10.15
C GLN A 31 12.03 -7.41 -9.16
N GLY A 32 13.30 -7.03 -9.34
CA GLY A 32 13.99 -6.04 -8.53
C GLY A 32 13.31 -4.67 -8.56
N HIS A 33 12.82 -4.24 -9.72
CA HIS A 33 12.06 -3.00 -9.84
C HIS A 33 10.75 -3.03 -9.05
N ARG A 34 10.01 -4.14 -9.08
CA ARG A 34 8.76 -4.30 -8.28
C ARG A 34 9.04 -4.27 -6.78
N ILE A 35 10.10 -4.95 -6.34
CA ILE A 35 10.54 -4.92 -4.94
C ILE A 35 10.90 -3.49 -4.52
N ALA A 36 11.70 -2.79 -5.33
CA ALA A 36 12.13 -1.42 -5.03
C ALA A 36 10.94 -0.46 -4.91
N LEU A 37 9.94 -0.57 -5.80
CA LEU A 37 8.73 0.25 -5.73
C LEU A 37 7.95 -0.04 -4.43
N ALA A 38 7.84 -1.32 -4.05
CA ALA A 38 7.16 -1.71 -2.82
C ALA A 38 7.87 -1.26 -1.54
N SER A 39 9.20 -1.39 -1.50
CA SER A 39 10.01 -0.84 -0.42
C SER A 39 9.92 0.68 -0.34
N GLN A 40 9.85 1.38 -1.48
CA GLN A 40 9.67 2.83 -1.48
C GLN A 40 8.30 3.23 -0.92
N TYR A 41 7.25 2.48 -1.24
CA TYR A 41 5.91 2.73 -0.71
C TYR A 41 5.88 2.50 0.81
N GLN A 42 6.45 1.39 1.29
CA GLN A 42 6.64 1.10 2.71
C GLN A 42 7.41 2.22 3.42
N ALA A 43 8.54 2.66 2.87
CA ALA A 43 9.35 3.72 3.47
C ALA A 43 8.59 5.06 3.59
N ARG A 44 7.67 5.36 2.67
CA ARG A 44 6.78 6.53 2.80
C ARG A 44 5.78 6.35 3.94
N ALA A 45 5.23 5.16 4.11
CA ALA A 45 4.32 4.87 5.23
C ALA A 45 5.04 4.98 6.59
N GLU A 46 6.30 4.54 6.67
CA GLU A 46 7.17 4.69 7.85
C GLU A 46 7.50 6.15 8.13
N ALA A 47 7.91 6.93 7.12
CA ALA A 47 8.15 8.37 7.30
C ALA A 47 6.88 9.12 7.74
N THR A 48 5.71 8.69 7.27
CA THR A 48 4.43 9.29 7.67
C THR A 48 4.05 8.90 9.11
N GLN A 49 4.51 7.74 9.60
CA GLN A 49 4.29 7.34 10.99
C GLN A 49 4.94 8.30 11.99
N GLU A 50 6.17 8.76 11.73
CA GLU A 50 6.85 9.75 12.58
C GLU A 50 6.08 11.08 12.65
N LEU A 51 5.54 11.53 11.51
CA LEU A 51 4.69 12.72 11.46
C LEU A 51 3.44 12.54 12.34
N PHE A 52 2.73 11.43 12.21
CA PHE A 52 1.52 11.19 13.01
C PHE A 52 1.80 11.01 14.49
N LEU A 53 2.92 10.39 14.88
CA LEU A 53 3.38 10.33 16.27
C LEU A 53 3.54 11.74 16.84
N THR A 54 4.24 12.62 16.12
CA THR A 54 4.45 14.02 16.52
C THR A 54 3.12 14.77 16.63
N MET A 55 2.17 14.54 15.71
CA MET A 55 0.84 15.14 15.76
C MET A 55 0.00 14.65 16.93
N MET A 56 0.08 13.35 17.27
CA MET A 56 -0.57 12.79 18.46
C MET A 56 0.00 13.38 19.76
N GLU A 57 1.32 13.50 19.87
CA GLU A 57 1.99 14.08 21.04
C GLU A 57 1.71 15.57 21.22
N SER A 58 1.59 16.32 20.12
CA SER A 58 1.32 17.77 20.16
C SER A 58 -0.17 18.13 20.22
N GLY A 59 -1.07 17.17 20.01
CA GLY A 59 -2.51 17.42 19.88
C GLY A 59 -2.90 18.25 18.65
N ILE A 60 -1.98 18.49 17.71
CA ILE A 60 -2.25 19.25 16.49
C ILE A 60 -2.96 18.34 15.50
N VAL A 61 -4.11 18.79 15.00
CA VAL A 61 -4.84 18.16 13.90
C VAL A 61 -4.85 19.06 12.66
N PRO A 62 -5.02 18.49 11.45
CA PRO A 62 -5.16 19.27 10.22
C PRO A 62 -6.28 20.31 10.33
N ASP A 63 -6.07 21.50 9.78
CA ASP A 63 -7.01 22.63 9.86
C ASP A 63 -8.47 22.27 9.52
N PRO A 64 -8.75 21.47 8.47
CA PRO A 64 -10.13 21.09 8.14
C PRO A 64 -10.83 20.25 9.20
N LEU A 65 -10.08 19.57 10.08
CA LEU A 65 -10.61 18.70 11.12
C LEU A 65 -10.68 19.40 12.49
N LYS A 66 -10.07 20.58 12.64
CA LYS A 66 -10.01 21.30 13.93
C LYS A 66 -11.38 21.57 14.54
N SER A 67 -12.37 21.94 13.72
CA SER A 67 -13.74 22.21 14.19
C SER A 67 -14.46 20.98 14.75
N SER A 68 -14.00 19.78 14.41
CA SER A 68 -14.57 18.51 14.87
C SER A 68 -13.88 17.96 16.11
N VAL A 69 -12.86 18.66 16.62
CA VAL A 69 -12.02 18.27 17.76
C VAL A 69 -12.22 19.26 18.90
N ASP A 70 -12.74 18.78 20.03
CA ASP A 70 -13.13 19.57 21.20
C ASP A 70 -12.17 19.42 22.38
N ASN A 71 -11.33 18.38 22.38
CA ASN A 71 -10.34 18.12 23.41
C ASN A 71 -9.12 17.34 22.85
N GLU A 72 -8.05 17.28 23.63
CA GLU A 72 -6.78 16.63 23.26
C GLU A 72 -6.95 15.11 22.99
N ALA A 73 -7.77 14.41 23.79
CA ALA A 73 -8.01 12.98 23.59
C ALA A 73 -8.69 12.70 22.23
N LYS A 74 -9.60 13.59 21.80
CA LYS A 74 -10.21 13.52 20.47
C LYS A 74 -9.21 13.87 19.38
N ALA A 75 -8.31 14.84 19.61
CA ALA A 75 -7.22 15.16 18.69
C ALA A 75 -6.30 13.96 18.43
N GLN A 76 -5.89 13.29 19.50
CA GLN A 76 -5.08 12.06 19.44
C GLN A 76 -5.80 10.95 18.65
N ARG A 77 -7.10 10.76 18.91
CA ARG A 77 -7.92 9.76 18.20
C ARG A 77 -8.04 10.05 16.70
N VAL A 78 -8.27 11.32 16.33
CA VAL A 78 -8.29 11.74 14.92
C VAL A 78 -6.96 11.45 14.24
N ASN A 79 -5.85 11.80 14.87
CA ASN A 79 -4.51 11.54 14.33
C ASN A 79 -4.21 10.03 14.22
N LEU A 80 -4.66 9.22 15.17
CA LEU A 80 -4.59 7.76 15.09
C LEU A 80 -5.37 7.23 13.88
N TRP A 81 -6.60 7.69 13.66
CA TRP A 81 -7.39 7.27 12.50
C TRP A 81 -6.76 7.70 11.17
N LEU A 82 -6.19 8.91 11.09
CA LEU A 82 -5.44 9.36 9.90
C LEU A 82 -4.22 8.49 9.60
N TRP A 83 -3.50 8.10 10.65
CA TRP A 83 -2.39 7.16 10.55
C TRP A 83 -2.86 5.79 10.06
N LEU A 84 -3.90 5.23 10.69
CA LEU A 84 -4.47 3.92 10.31
C LEU A 84 -4.89 3.88 8.85
N TRP A 85 -5.59 4.90 8.35
CA TRP A 85 -5.97 4.97 6.93
C TRP A 85 -4.76 4.96 5.99
N THR A 86 -3.66 5.59 6.40
CA THR A 86 -2.41 5.59 5.63
C THR A 86 -1.73 4.22 5.66
N GLN A 87 -1.72 3.55 6.80
CA GLN A 87 -1.15 2.20 6.93
C GLN A 87 -1.98 1.15 6.20
N TYR A 88 -3.31 1.25 6.25
CA TYR A 88 -4.17 0.30 5.55
C TYR A 88 -4.12 0.46 4.03
N ASP A 89 -3.97 1.68 3.52
CA ASP A 89 -3.69 1.89 2.10
C ASP A 89 -2.36 1.23 1.72
N ASN A 90 -1.32 1.34 2.56
CA ASN A 90 -0.07 0.61 2.35
C ASN A 90 -0.25 -0.90 2.38
N HIS A 91 -0.91 -1.47 3.39
CA HIS A 91 -1.15 -2.92 3.46
C HIS A 91 -1.92 -3.44 2.24
N PHE A 92 -2.94 -2.70 1.79
CA PHE A 92 -3.67 -3.05 0.57
C PHE A 92 -2.75 -3.03 -0.65
N TYR A 93 -1.87 -2.02 -0.79
CA TYR A 93 -0.89 -1.97 -1.86
C TYR A 93 0.05 -3.18 -1.84
N GLN A 94 0.57 -3.52 -0.66
CA GLN A 94 1.49 -4.65 -0.52
C GLN A 94 0.81 -5.97 -0.86
N HIS A 95 -0.47 -6.14 -0.53
CA HIS A 95 -1.27 -7.30 -0.96
C HIS A 95 -1.43 -7.36 -2.47
N GLU A 96 -1.88 -6.26 -3.10
CA GLU A 96 -2.02 -6.16 -4.57
C GLU A 96 -0.68 -6.43 -5.29
N ALA A 97 0.44 -6.04 -4.68
CA ALA A 97 1.77 -6.21 -5.22
C ALA A 97 2.38 -7.62 -4.95
N GLY A 98 1.75 -8.44 -4.10
CA GLY A 98 2.19 -9.78 -3.73
C GLY A 98 3.27 -9.82 -2.63
N PHE A 99 3.40 -8.76 -1.84
CA PHE A 99 4.35 -8.61 -0.73
C PHE A 99 3.72 -8.74 0.66
N LEU A 100 2.40 -8.84 0.74
CA LEU A 100 1.66 -9.20 1.96
C LEU A 100 0.91 -10.51 1.69
N ASP A 101 1.11 -11.50 2.56
CA ASP A 101 0.43 -12.79 2.43
C ASP A 101 -1.07 -12.70 2.73
N GLU A 102 -1.82 -13.70 2.26
CA GLU A 102 -3.28 -13.70 2.35
C GLU A 102 -3.80 -13.76 3.79
N GLU A 103 -3.12 -14.50 4.68
CA GLU A 103 -3.52 -14.61 6.08
C GLU A 103 -3.39 -13.24 6.78
N ALA A 104 -2.25 -12.57 6.61
CA ALA A 104 -2.03 -11.23 7.10
C ALA A 104 -3.02 -10.23 6.49
N TRP A 105 -3.31 -10.34 5.18
CA TRP A 105 -4.28 -9.48 4.52
C TRP A 105 -5.68 -9.62 5.09
N VAL A 106 -6.19 -10.84 5.27
CA VAL A 106 -7.52 -11.09 5.84
C VAL A 106 -7.67 -10.46 7.23
N ALA A 107 -6.61 -10.51 8.06
CA ALA A 107 -6.61 -9.82 9.34
C ALA A 107 -6.72 -8.30 9.20
N GLN A 108 -6.02 -7.69 8.23
CA GLN A 108 -6.13 -6.27 7.94
C GLN A 108 -7.53 -5.88 7.43
N VAL A 109 -8.16 -6.71 6.59
CA VAL A 109 -9.53 -6.47 6.10
C VAL A 109 -10.52 -6.32 7.26
N SER A 110 -10.41 -7.16 8.29
CA SER A 110 -11.26 -7.06 9.49
C SER A 110 -11.08 -5.70 10.18
N ASN A 111 -9.82 -5.28 10.39
CA ASN A 111 -9.51 -4.00 11.05
C ASN A 111 -9.96 -2.79 10.22
N ILE A 112 -9.82 -2.85 8.89
CA ILE A 112 -10.27 -1.80 7.97
C ILE A 112 -11.78 -1.63 8.07
N ARG A 113 -12.54 -2.73 8.05
CA ARG A 113 -13.99 -2.70 8.18
C ARG A 113 -14.44 -2.19 9.55
N GLU A 114 -13.76 -2.59 10.61
CA GLU A 114 -14.03 -2.07 11.95
C GLU A 114 -13.81 -0.56 12.01
N LEU A 115 -12.67 -0.05 11.51
CA LEU A 115 -12.39 1.37 11.47
C LEU A 115 -13.41 2.14 10.63
N TYR A 116 -13.79 1.62 9.45
CA TYR A 116 -14.80 2.23 8.58
C TYR A 116 -16.18 2.28 9.24
N GLY A 117 -16.51 1.26 10.04
CA GLY A 117 -17.76 1.16 10.79
C GLY A 117 -17.83 2.04 12.04
N LEU A 118 -16.75 2.71 12.43
CA LEU A 118 -16.78 3.71 13.50
C LEU A 118 -17.41 5.00 12.98
N CYS A 119 -18.73 5.14 13.15
CA CYS A 119 -19.45 6.32 12.64
C CYS A 119 -18.95 7.66 13.21
N GLU A 120 -18.44 7.67 14.46
CA GLU A 120 -17.79 8.86 15.04
C GLU A 120 -16.57 9.31 14.21
N GLY A 121 -15.85 8.36 13.58
CA GLY A 121 -14.65 8.62 12.79
C GLY A 121 -14.89 8.89 11.32
N ARG A 122 -16.16 8.89 10.86
CA ARG A 122 -16.46 8.95 9.42
C ARG A 122 -15.97 10.24 8.76
N PHE A 123 -16.07 11.36 9.46
CA PHE A 123 -15.57 12.66 8.98
C PHE A 123 -14.06 12.63 8.70
N VAL A 124 -13.29 11.80 9.42
CA VAL A 124 -11.85 11.63 9.18
C VAL A 124 -11.61 10.86 7.88
N TYR A 125 -12.36 9.78 7.65
CA TYR A 125 -12.29 9.04 6.38
C TYR A 125 -12.70 9.93 5.20
N ASP A 126 -13.80 10.65 5.31
CA ASP A 126 -14.31 11.51 4.22
C ASP A 126 -13.35 12.62 3.82
N TRP A 127 -12.61 13.17 4.79
CA TRP A 127 -11.53 14.10 4.49
C TRP A 127 -10.30 13.38 3.91
N ARG A 128 -9.89 12.24 4.52
CA ARG A 128 -8.66 11.54 4.17
C ARG A 128 -8.72 10.85 2.81
N LYS A 129 -9.90 10.42 2.36
CA LYS A 129 -10.08 9.64 1.12
C LYS A 129 -9.60 10.38 -0.13
N ALA A 130 -9.63 11.72 -0.13
CA ALA A 130 -9.09 12.52 -1.24
C ALA A 130 -7.59 12.28 -1.51
N GLY A 131 -6.84 11.79 -0.52
CA GLY A 131 -5.42 11.46 -0.64
C GLY A 131 -5.12 9.97 -0.59
N LEU A 132 -6.11 9.09 -0.70
CA LEU A 132 -5.92 7.63 -0.75
C LEU A 132 -5.93 7.15 -2.20
N ARG A 133 -5.38 5.95 -2.46
CA ARG A 133 -5.45 5.34 -3.80
C ARG A 133 -6.90 4.99 -4.15
N SER A 134 -7.30 5.22 -5.40
CA SER A 134 -8.65 4.94 -5.87
C SER A 134 -9.05 3.47 -5.75
N SER A 135 -8.11 2.54 -5.95
CA SER A 135 -8.36 1.09 -5.75
C SER A 135 -8.69 0.77 -4.29
N PHE A 136 -8.04 1.43 -3.34
CA PHE A 136 -8.31 1.25 -1.92
C PHE A 136 -9.66 1.84 -1.50
N ILE A 137 -10.00 3.01 -2.02
CA ILE A 137 -11.32 3.63 -1.81
C ILE A 137 -12.42 2.70 -2.33
N ALA A 138 -12.28 2.22 -3.57
CA ALA A 138 -13.24 1.28 -4.16
C ALA A 138 -13.36 -0.01 -3.34
N PHE A 139 -12.25 -0.52 -2.77
CA PHE A 139 -12.29 -1.67 -1.88
C PHE A 139 -13.13 -1.39 -0.62
N ILE A 140 -12.91 -0.26 0.06
CA ILE A 140 -13.66 0.12 1.27
C ILE A 140 -15.16 0.32 0.95
N GLU A 141 -15.45 1.13 -0.08
CA GLU A 141 -16.81 1.52 -0.46
C GLU A 141 -17.58 0.40 -1.19
N SER A 142 -16.94 -0.74 -1.47
CA SER A 142 -17.63 -1.93 -2.00
C SER A 142 -18.41 -2.72 -0.95
N SER A 143 -18.18 -2.44 0.34
CA SER A 143 -18.89 -3.07 1.46
C SER A 143 -20.07 -2.22 1.92
N ASP A 144 -21.10 -2.86 2.48
CA ASP A 144 -22.26 -2.18 3.05
C ASP A 144 -21.82 -1.11 4.06
N ASP A 145 -22.36 0.11 3.97
CA ASP A 145 -22.03 1.20 4.87
C ASP A 145 -22.84 1.08 6.17
N PRO A 146 -22.22 0.70 7.31
CA PRO A 146 -22.95 0.52 8.56
C PRO A 146 -23.39 1.86 9.19
N CYS A 147 -22.91 2.99 8.67
CA CYS A 147 -23.23 4.33 9.16
C CYS A 147 -24.24 5.05 8.29
N GLU A 148 -24.68 4.45 7.17
CA GLU A 148 -25.79 4.95 6.38
C GLU A 148 -27.09 4.69 7.15
N ILE A 149 -27.84 5.76 7.44
CA ILE A 149 -29.13 5.63 8.12
C ILE A 149 -30.08 4.96 7.12
N SER A 150 -30.63 3.80 7.49
CA SER A 150 -31.70 3.17 6.71
C SER A 150 -32.95 4.06 6.79
N ASP A 151 -33.41 4.52 5.62
CA ASP A 151 -34.69 5.24 5.45
C ASP A 151 -35.90 4.35 5.82
#